data_AF-A0A8T0C8M1-F1
#
_entry.id   AF-A0A8T0C8M1-F1
#
_cell.length_a   1.000
_cell.length_b   1.000
_cell.length_c   1.000
_cell.angle_alpha   90.00
_cell.angle_beta   90.00
_cell.angle_gamma   90.00
#
_symmetry.space_group_name_H-M   'P 1'
#
loop_
_entity.id
_entity.type
_entity.pdbx_description
1 polymer ?
#
loop_
_entity_poly.entity_id
_entity_poly.type
_entity_poly.pdbx_seq_one_letter_code
_entity_poly.pdbx_strand_id
1 'polypeptide(L)'
;MRKAHTIAARKQIQTAIRRLRREMNLTQAELGKKLVTPVDQATISNWECGKSDLSACQLLDIMMIFGQPNFLSLLEQGAQGDLVDEKQSA
;
A
#
# COMPACT_ATOMS: atom_id res chain seq x y z
N MET A 1 0.64 -9.78 22.22
CA MET A 1 0.67 -10.38 20.87
C MET A 1 -0.29 -9.68 19.89
N ARG A 2 -1.62 -9.78 20.02
CA ARG A 2 -2.59 -9.18 19.05
C ARG A 2 -2.30 -7.72 18.65
N LYS A 3 -2.15 -6.82 19.63
CA LYS A 3 -1.94 -5.38 19.39
C LYS A 3 -0.71 -5.10 18.53
N ALA A 4 0.39 -5.82 18.78
CA ALA A 4 1.63 -5.67 18.01
C ALA A 4 1.41 -6.11 16.55
N HIS A 5 0.71 -7.23 16.32
CA HIS A 5 0.37 -7.68 14.97
C HIS A 5 -0.53 -6.67 14.24
N THR A 6 -1.51 -6.07 14.92
CA THR A 6 -2.35 -5.02 14.31
C THR A 6 -1.53 -3.80 13.89
N ILE A 7 -0.59 -3.37 14.73
CA ILE A 7 0.30 -2.24 14.41
C ILE A 7 1.21 -2.58 13.22
N ALA A 8 1.77 -3.79 13.19
CA ALA A 8 2.61 -4.26 12.09
C ALA A 8 1.84 -4.32 10.77
N ALA A 9 0.65 -4.92 10.77
CA ALA A 9 -0.22 -5.00 9.60
C ALA A 9 -0.62 -3.61 9.08
N ARG A 10 -0.92 -2.66 9.98
CA ARG A 10 -1.20 -1.27 9.61
C ARG A 10 -0.04 -0.67 8.83
N LYS A 11 1.20 -0.84 9.30
CA LYS A 11 2.40 -0.33 8.63
C LYS A 11 2.61 -1.00 7.26
N GLN A 12 2.40 -2.32 7.16
CA GLN A 12 2.49 -3.05 5.90
C GLN A 12 1.49 -2.52 4.86
N ILE A 13 0.25 -2.26 5.25
CA ILE A 13 -0.77 -1.68 4.36
C ILE A 13 -0.31 -0.32 3.81
N GLN A 14 0.21 0.56 4.68
CA GLN A 14 0.69 1.89 4.27
C GLN A 14 1.80 1.79 3.22
N THR A 15 2.78 0.91 3.45
CA THR A 15 3.89 0.67 2.52
C THR A 15 3.41 0.04 1.22
N ALA A 16 2.48 -0.91 1.29
CA ALA A 16 1.95 -1.61 0.11
C ALA A 16 1.17 -0.66 -0.81
N ILE A 17 0.32 0.22 -0.28
CA ILE A 17 -0.40 1.23 -1.06
C ILE A 17 0.58 2.10 -1.85
N ARG A 18 1.63 2.60 -1.17
CA ARG A 18 2.66 3.43 -1.80
C ARG A 18 3.42 2.67 -2.89
N ARG A 19 3.77 1.41 -2.64
CA ARG A 19 4.51 0.58 -3.61
C ARG A 19 3.66 0.34 -4.85
N LEU A 20 2.45 -0.19 -4.69
CA LEU A 20 1.55 -0.51 -5.81
C LEU A 20 1.23 0.71 -6.67
N ARG A 21 1.01 1.87 -6.02
CA ARG A 21 0.81 3.13 -6.74
C ARG A 21 2.00 3.46 -7.65
N ARG A 22 3.23 3.28 -7.15
CA ARG A 22 4.47 3.56 -7.91
C ARG A 22 4.70 2.52 -9.02
N GLU A 23 4.42 1.25 -8.77
CA GLU A 23 4.50 0.19 -9.79
C GLU A 23 3.57 0.46 -10.98
N MET A 24 2.42 1.08 -10.72
CA MET A 24 1.46 1.52 -11.75
C MET A 24 1.77 2.90 -12.34
N ASN A 25 2.88 3.55 -11.95
CA ASN A 25 3.26 4.90 -12.37
C ASN A 25 2.19 5.97 -12.10
N LEU A 26 1.44 5.84 -11.00
CA LEU A 26 0.41 6.82 -10.62
C LEU A 26 0.96 7.85 -9.64
N THR A 27 0.56 9.11 -9.84
CA THR A 27 0.63 10.12 -8.78
C THR A 27 -0.42 9.82 -7.69
N GLN A 28 -0.25 10.40 -6.51
CA GLN A 28 -1.24 10.28 -5.43
C GLN A 28 -2.60 10.88 -5.83
N ALA A 29 -2.61 11.95 -6.63
CA ALA A 29 -3.83 12.54 -7.16
C ALA A 29 -4.55 11.61 -8.14
N GLU A 30 -3.81 10.93 -9.02
CA GLU A 30 -4.39 9.99 -9.99
C GLU A 30 -4.95 8.74 -9.32
N LEU A 31 -4.26 8.21 -8.30
CA LEU A 31 -4.81 7.13 -7.49
C LEU A 31 -6.11 7.56 -6.82
N GLY A 32 -6.13 8.73 -6.17
CA GLY A 32 -7.32 9.24 -5.49
C GLY A 32 -8.53 9.40 -6.41
N LYS A 33 -8.31 9.79 -7.67
CA LYS A 33 -9.37 9.89 -8.70
C LYS A 33 -9.88 8.54 -9.22
N LYS A 34 -9.10 7.47 -9.09
CA LYS A 34 -9.47 6.12 -9.57
C LYS A 34 -10.37 5.35 -8.60
N LEU A 35 -10.45 5.79 -7.34
CA LEU A 35 -11.32 5.17 -6.34
C LEU A 35 -12.81 5.36 -6.71
N VAL A 36 -13.64 4.39 -6.32
CA VAL A 36 -15.10 4.43 -6.42
C VAL A 36 -15.66 5.68 -5.74
N THR A 37 -15.13 6.02 -4.57
CA THR A 37 -15.36 7.31 -3.91
C THR A 37 -14.08 8.13 -4.02
N PRO A 38 -13.98 9.08 -4.98
CA PRO A 38 -12.77 9.83 -5.21
C PRO A 38 -12.32 10.61 -3.97
N VAL A 39 -11.00 10.67 -3.78
CA VAL A 39 -10.37 11.47 -2.72
C VAL A 39 -9.27 12.34 -3.30
N ASP A 40 -8.84 13.34 -2.54
CA ASP A 40 -7.75 14.22 -2.95
C ASP A 40 -6.36 13.58 -2.72
N GLN A 41 -5.35 14.25 -3.27
CA GLN A 41 -3.96 13.83 -3.13
C GLN A 41 -3.49 13.80 -1.66
N ALA A 42 -3.96 14.75 -0.84
CA ALA A 42 -3.59 14.84 0.57
C ALA A 42 -4.09 13.64 1.37
N THR A 43 -5.29 13.14 1.06
CA THR A 43 -5.88 11.94 1.66
C THR A 43 -5.04 10.70 1.37
N ILE A 44 -4.66 10.49 0.10
CA ILE A 44 -3.75 9.38 -0.27
C ILE A 44 -2.40 9.51 0.46
N SER A 45 -1.85 10.72 0.54
CA SER A 45 -0.60 10.97 1.26
C SER A 45 -0.72 10.64 2.75
N ASN A 46 -1.83 11.01 3.39
CA ASN A 46 -2.09 10.69 4.79
C ASN A 46 -2.18 9.18 5.03
N TRP A 47 -2.79 8.42 4.12
CA TRP A 47 -2.82 6.96 4.21
C TRP A 47 -1.44 6.35 4.04
N GLU A 48 -0.68 6.75 3.02
CA GLU A 48 0.68 6.22 2.79
C GLU A 48 1.68 6.58 3.91
N CYS A 49 1.42 7.66 4.64
CA CYS A 49 2.25 8.11 5.77
C CYS A 49 1.70 7.65 7.13
N GLY A 50 0.54 7.00 7.18
CA GLY A 50 -0.11 6.57 8.42
C GLY A 50 -0.64 7.69 9.31
N LYS A 51 -0.88 8.90 8.75
CA LYS A 51 -1.46 10.04 9.48
C LYS A 51 -2.96 9.87 9.72
N SER A 52 -3.64 9.17 8.83
CA SER A 52 -5.04 8.79 8.97
C SER A 52 -5.24 7.34 8.55
N ASP A 53 -6.28 6.72 9.10
CA ASP A 53 -6.71 5.40 8.65
C ASP A 53 -7.58 5.52 7.39
N LEU A 54 -7.55 4.46 6.59
CA LEU A 54 -8.52 4.22 5.53
C LEU A 54 -9.53 3.17 6.00
N SER A 55 -10.75 3.28 5.49
CA SER A 55 -11.80 2.28 5.72
C SER A 55 -11.47 0.97 5.00
N ALA A 56 -12.09 -0.13 5.44
CA ALA A 56 -11.98 -1.42 4.77
C ALA A 56 -12.46 -1.36 3.30
N CYS A 57 -13.48 -0.55 2.99
CA CYS A 57 -13.98 -0.37 1.63
C CYS A 57 -12.94 0.32 0.73
N GLN A 58 -12.28 1.36 1.23
CA GLN A 58 -11.22 2.05 0.49
C GLN A 58 -10.02 1.12 0.25
N LEU A 59 -9.66 0.30 1.23
CA LEU A 59 -8.58 -0.67 1.06
C LEU A 59 -8.92 -1.72 0.00
N LEU A 60 -10.14 -2.26 0.05
CA LEU A 60 -10.62 -3.22 -0.93
C LEU A 60 -10.63 -2.62 -2.35
N ASP A 61 -11.09 -1.39 -2.50
CA ASP A 61 -11.13 -0.70 -3.78
C ASP A 61 -9.72 -0.50 -4.38
N ILE A 62 -8.76 -0.05 -3.55
CA ILE A 62 -7.35 0.03 -3.91
C ILE A 62 -6.82 -1.34 -4.38
N MET A 63 -7.13 -2.41 -3.65
CA MET A 63 -6.72 -3.77 -4.01
C MET A 63 -7.30 -4.22 -5.38
N MET A 64 -8.54 -3.85 -5.68
CA MET A 64 -9.19 -4.16 -6.95
C MET A 64 -8.59 -3.38 -8.12
N ILE A 65 -8.22 -2.10 -7.93
CA ILE A 65 -7.51 -1.30 -8.94
C ILE A 65 -6.20 -1.98 -9.37
N PHE A 66 -5.52 -2.64 -8.44
CA PHE A 66 -4.24 -3.31 -8.70
C PHE A 66 -4.37 -4.78 -9.10
N GLY A 67 -5.59 -5.31 -9.23
CA GLY A 67 -5.82 -6.72 -9.59
C GLY A 67 -5.27 -7.71 -8.55
N GLN A 68 -5.13 -7.27 -7.29
CA GLN A 68 -4.63 -8.08 -6.16
C GLN A 68 -5.78 -8.32 -5.17
N PRO A 69 -6.72 -9.24 -5.44
CA PRO A 69 -7.84 -9.52 -4.53
C PRO A 69 -7.37 -10.22 -3.24
N ASN A 70 -6.13 -10.73 -3.20
CA ASN A 70 -5.60 -11.46 -2.06
C ASN A 70 -4.92 -10.51 -1.06
N PHE A 71 -5.57 -10.32 0.09
CA PHE A 71 -5.08 -9.49 1.18
C PHE A 71 -3.76 -10.01 1.79
N LEU A 72 -3.51 -11.32 1.75
CA LEU A 72 -2.26 -11.89 2.29
C LEU A 72 -1.08 -11.62 1.37
N SER A 73 -1.24 -11.71 0.05
CA SER A 73 -0.16 -11.37 -0.89
C SER A 73 0.25 -9.89 -0.79
N LEU A 74 -0.69 -9.01 -0.47
CA LEU A 74 -0.43 -7.59 -0.20
C LEU A 74 0.54 -7.38 0.97
N LEU A 75 0.43 -8.21 2.03
CA LEU A 75 1.24 -8.10 3.25
C LEU A 75 2.57 -8.87 3.15
N GLU A 76 2.60 -9.96 2.39
CA GLU A 76 3.77 -10.85 2.27
C GLU A 76 4.87 -10.27 1.38
N GLN A 77 4.54 -9.41 0.41
CA GLN A 77 5.52 -8.81 -0.50
C GLN A 77 6.44 -7.77 0.15
N GLY A 78 6.35 -7.53 1.46
CA GLY A 78 7.31 -6.70 2.21
C GLY A 78 8.55 -7.45 2.71
N ALA A 79 8.64 -8.78 2.49
CA ALA A 79 9.70 -9.62 3.06
C ALA A 79 10.83 -10.01 2.08
N GLN A 80 10.77 -9.58 0.82
CA GLN A 80 11.65 -10.11 -0.25
C GLN A 80 12.51 -9.06 -0.98
N GLY A 81 12.58 -7.83 -0.44
CA GLY A 81 13.37 -6.74 -1.04
C GLY A 81 14.82 -6.59 -0.55
N ASP A 82 15.19 -7.19 0.58
CA ASP A 82 16.49 -6.93 1.23
C ASP A 82 17.61 -7.93 0.82
N LEU A 83 17.42 -8.74 -0.23
CA LEU A 83 18.39 -9.80 -0.63
C LEU A 83 19.04 -9.58 -2.00
N VAL A 84 18.78 -8.48 -2.70
CA VAL A 84 19.21 -8.32 -4.11
C VAL A 84 20.43 -7.39 -4.30
N ASP A 85 20.85 -6.62 -3.30
CA ASP A 85 21.93 -5.63 -3.47
C ASP A 85 23.37 -6.15 -3.23
N GLU A 86 23.58 -7.43 -2.90
CA GLU A 86 24.93 -7.97 -2.60
C GLU A 86 25.58 -8.77 -3.73
N LYS A 87 25.07 -8.68 -4.98
CA LYS A 87 25.65 -9.40 -6.13
C LYS A 87 25.93 -8.56 -7.38
N GLN A 88 26.26 -7.28 -7.21
CA GLN A 88 26.88 -6.47 -8.26
C GLN A 88 28.05 -5.65 -7.72
N SER A 89 29.11 -6.35 -7.36
CA SER A 89 30.49 -5.85 -7.39
C SER A 89 31.40 -7.07 -7.54
N ALA A 90 31.44 -7.56 -8.78
CA ALA A 90 32.52 -8.39 -9.28
C ALA A 90 33.71 -7.49 -9.64
#